data_AF-A0A090WZ97-F1
#
_entry.id   AF-A0A090WZ97-F1
#
_cell.length_a   1.000
_cell.length_b   1.000
_cell.length_c   1.000
_cell.angle_alpha   90.00
_cell.angle_beta   90.00
_cell.angle_gamma   90.00
#
_symmetry.space_group_name_H-M   'P 1'
#
loop_
_entity.id
_entity.type
_entity.pdbx_description
1 polymer ?
#
loop_
_entity_poly.entity_id
_entity_poly.type
_entity_poly.pdbx_seq_one_letter_code
_entity_poly.pdbx_strand_id
1 'polypeptide(L)'
;MVDECHASGFIGKTGRGTIELKNVLGRVDIITGTLGKALGGAMGGFTTGKKEIIDMLRQRSRPYLFSNSLAPAIVGASLKVFEMLEKDTSLRDKLEENTKYFRSKMEAAGFDLVGGRCSNCASYAL
;
A
#
# COMPACT_ATOMS: atom_id res chain seq x y z
N MET A 1 3.84 4.06 14.48
CA MET A 1 4.30 3.78 13.10
C MET A 1 3.44 2.68 12.52
N VAL A 2 3.03 2.77 11.26
CA VAL A 2 2.23 1.75 10.56
C VAL A 2 2.89 1.42 9.22
N ASP A 3 2.94 0.13 8.88
CA ASP A 3 3.36 -0.33 7.55
C ASP A 3 2.14 -0.60 6.67
N GLU A 4 2.10 0.08 5.53
CA GLU A 4 1.03 0.05 4.53
C GLU A 4 1.46 -0.67 3.24
N CYS A 5 2.55 -1.44 3.25
CA CYS A 5 3.05 -2.15 2.07
C CYS A 5 2.00 -3.03 1.38
N HIS A 6 1.07 -3.64 2.12
CA HIS A 6 0.01 -4.51 1.60
C HIS A 6 -1.37 -3.85 1.60
N ALA A 7 -1.43 -2.52 1.66
CA ALA A 7 -2.69 -1.82 1.77
C ALA A 7 -2.75 -0.52 0.96
N SER A 8 -1.64 0.21 0.85
CA SER A 8 -1.56 1.39 -0.01
C SER A 8 -1.89 1.04 -1.47
N GLY A 9 -2.77 1.83 -2.07
CA GLY A 9 -3.23 1.72 -3.44
C GLY A 9 -4.56 0.98 -3.62
N PHE A 10 -5.06 0.26 -2.61
CA PHE A 10 -6.31 -0.50 -2.78
C PHE A 10 -7.14 -0.74 -1.51
N ILE A 11 -6.61 -0.44 -0.31
CA ILE A 11 -7.39 -0.48 0.93
C ILE A 11 -7.85 0.93 1.30
N GLY A 12 -9.06 1.04 1.86
CA GLY A 12 -9.70 2.34 2.12
C GLY A 12 -10.48 2.83 0.90
N LYS A 13 -11.33 3.85 1.10
CA LYS A 13 -12.22 4.36 0.05
C LYS A 13 -11.44 4.94 -1.14
N THR A 14 -10.30 5.57 -0.86
CA THR A 14 -9.44 6.21 -1.87
C THR A 14 -8.11 5.47 -2.05
N GLY A 15 -7.97 4.27 -1.49
CA GLY A 15 -6.74 3.50 -1.58
C GLY A 15 -5.61 4.04 -0.68
N ARG A 16 -5.90 4.89 0.32
CA ARG A 16 -4.87 5.44 1.23
C ARG A 16 -4.42 4.47 2.31
N GLY A 17 -4.94 3.24 2.30
CA GLY A 17 -4.50 2.17 3.16
C GLY A 17 -5.39 1.94 4.38
N THR A 18 -4.88 1.16 5.34
CA THR A 18 -5.63 0.75 6.53
C THR A 18 -5.94 1.93 7.44
N ILE A 19 -5.08 2.95 7.47
CA ILE A 19 -5.29 4.18 8.23
C ILE A 19 -6.54 4.96 7.78
N GLU A 20 -6.84 4.93 6.48
CA GLU A 20 -8.07 5.52 5.94
C GLU A 20 -9.26 4.64 6.29
N LEU A 21 -9.16 3.33 6.06
CA LEU A 21 -10.22 2.37 6.39
C LEU A 21 -10.64 2.44 7.86
N LYS A 22 -9.70 2.67 8.76
CA LYS A 22 -9.93 2.75 10.22
C LYS A 22 -10.25 4.16 10.71
N ASN A 23 -10.32 5.16 9.82
CA ASN A 23 -10.58 6.57 10.18
C ASN A 23 -9.59 7.12 11.22
N VAL A 24 -8.31 6.78 11.09
CA VAL A 24 -7.22 7.20 12.00
C VAL A 24 -6.16 8.04 11.30
N LEU A 25 -6.48 8.61 10.13
CA LEU A 25 -5.65 9.62 9.48
C LEU A 25 -5.32 10.75 10.46
N GLY A 26 -4.06 11.18 10.50
CA GLY A 26 -3.57 12.20 11.43
C GLY A 26 -3.24 11.70 12.85
N ARG A 27 -3.64 10.48 13.22
CA ARG A 27 -3.26 9.85 14.51
C ARG A 27 -1.99 8.98 14.43
N VAL A 28 -1.47 8.77 13.24
CA VAL A 28 -0.27 7.96 12.99
C VAL A 28 0.86 8.89 12.57
N ASP A 29 1.93 8.96 13.36
CA ASP A 29 3.04 9.89 13.11
C ASP A 29 3.97 9.48 11.96
N ILE A 30 4.09 8.18 11.69
CA ILE A 30 4.99 7.62 10.67
C ILE A 30 4.27 6.51 9.92
N ILE A 31 4.22 6.62 8.61
CA ILE A 31 3.67 5.61 7.71
C ILE A 31 4.77 5.16 6.76
N THR A 32 4.96 3.86 6.62
CA THR A 32 5.89 3.27 5.67
C THR A 32 5.12 2.54 4.58
N GLY A 33 5.71 2.43 3.39
CA GLY A 33 5.12 1.66 2.30
C GLY A 33 6.12 1.36 1.21
N THR A 34 5.67 0.62 0.20
CA THR A 34 6.47 0.22 -0.95
C THR A 34 5.87 0.70 -2.26
N LEU A 35 6.75 1.06 -3.20
CA LEU A 35 6.41 1.33 -4.60
C LEU A 35 6.41 0.06 -5.46
N GLY A 36 6.93 -1.06 -4.93
CA GLY A 36 7.08 -2.33 -5.66
C GLY A 36 5.83 -3.22 -5.68
N LYS A 37 4.68 -2.76 -5.18
CA LYS A 37 3.41 -3.51 -5.18
C LYS A 37 2.35 -2.76 -5.97
N ALA A 38 1.22 -2.43 -5.36
CA ALA A 38 0.12 -1.72 -6.02
C ALA A 38 0.49 -0.32 -6.53
N LEU A 39 1.57 0.27 -6.01
CA LEU A 39 1.99 1.64 -6.33
C LEU A 39 3.05 1.74 -7.45
N GLY A 40 3.05 0.80 -8.38
CA GLY A 40 3.90 0.88 -9.58
C GLY A 40 4.85 -0.29 -9.81
N GLY A 41 4.75 -1.37 -9.01
CA GLY A 41 5.32 -2.70 -9.28
C GLY A 41 6.85 -2.81 -9.47
N ALA A 42 7.58 -1.69 -9.51
CA ALA A 42 8.97 -1.67 -9.93
C ALA A 42 9.92 -1.90 -8.75
N MET A 43 10.17 -0.85 -7.96
CA MET A 43 11.13 -0.88 -6.85
C MET A 43 10.97 0.38 -6.02
N GLY A 44 11.24 0.28 -4.72
CA GLY A 44 11.39 1.43 -3.84
C GLY A 44 10.47 1.37 -2.62
N GLY A 45 10.75 2.24 -1.68
CA GLY A 45 9.98 2.42 -0.47
C GLY A 45 9.88 3.89 -0.11
N PHE A 46 8.91 4.20 0.73
CA PHE A 46 8.73 5.55 1.25
C PHE A 46 8.44 5.52 2.74
N THR A 47 8.74 6.64 3.39
CA THR A 47 8.33 6.93 4.75
C THR A 47 7.71 8.32 4.73
N THR A 48 6.48 8.44 5.21
CA THR A 48 5.82 9.73 5.43
C THR A 48 5.71 9.98 6.93
N GLY A 49 5.67 11.25 7.31
CA GLY A 49 5.57 11.67 8.70
C GLY A 49 5.76 13.17 8.82
N LYS A 50 5.88 13.65 10.07
CA LYS A 50 6.18 15.05 10.36
C LYS A 50 7.52 15.47 9.76
N LYS A 51 7.65 16.73 9.37
CA LYS A 51 8.83 17.27 8.68
C LYS A 51 10.12 16.99 9.46
N GLU A 52 10.09 17.18 10.77
CA GLU A 52 11.23 16.99 11.67
C GLU A 52 11.72 15.53 11.66
N ILE A 53 10.79 14.57 11.54
CA ILE A 53 11.12 13.15 11.42
C ILE A 53 11.78 12.88 10.08
N ILE A 54 11.21 13.40 8.98
CA ILE A 54 11.77 13.21 7.64
C ILE A 54 13.15 13.85 7.53
N ASP A 55 13.35 15.06 8.04
CA ASP A 55 14.64 15.75 8.03
C ASP A 55 15.69 14.98 8.83
N MET A 56 15.32 14.44 10.00
CA MET A 56 16.20 13.57 10.79
C MET A 56 16.56 12.29 10.02
N LEU A 57 15.58 11.62 9.39
CA LEU A 57 15.82 10.39 8.62
C LEU A 57 16.77 10.65 7.45
N ARG A 58 16.62 11.78 6.74
CA ARG A 58 17.51 12.14 5.64
C ARG A 58 18.95 12.37 6.08
N GLN A 59 19.17 12.80 7.32
CA GLN A 59 20.50 13.06 7.89
C GLN A 59 21.11 11.87 8.64
N ARG A 60 20.32 10.88 9.09
CA ARG A 60 20.79 9.79 9.95
C ARG A 60 20.57 8.38 9.41
N SER A 61 19.64 8.20 8.48
CA SER A 61 19.32 6.88 7.94
C SER A 61 20.45 6.39 7.03
N ARG A 62 21.18 5.36 7.47
CA ARG A 62 22.27 4.76 6.68
C ARG A 62 21.80 4.30 5.28
N PRO A 63 20.64 3.62 5.13
CA PRO A 63 20.13 3.25 3.81
C PRO A 63 19.81 4.45 2.91
N TYR A 64 19.50 5.62 3.48
CA TYR A 64 19.26 6.84 2.69
C TYR A 64 20.58 7.52 2.29
N LEU A 65 21.55 7.59 3.20
CA LEU A 65 22.81 8.29 3.00
C LEU A 65 23.82 7.54 2.12
N PHE A 66 23.83 6.21 2.21
CA PHE A 66 24.88 5.37 1.60
C PHE A 66 24.32 4.47 0.49
N SER A 67 23.21 4.87 -0.13
CA SER A 67 22.61 4.18 -1.27
C SER A 67 22.33 5.15 -2.42
N ASN A 68 22.34 4.65 -3.64
CA ASN A 68 21.95 5.42 -4.80
C ASN A 68 20.45 5.71 -4.79
N SER A 69 20.08 6.86 -5.35
CA SER A 69 18.68 7.22 -5.57
C SER A 69 18.02 6.31 -6.61
N LEU A 70 16.69 6.20 -6.56
CA LEU A 70 15.91 5.44 -7.53
C LEU A 70 16.11 6.01 -8.95
N ALA A 71 16.05 5.13 -9.95
CA ALA A 71 16.11 5.55 -11.36
C ALA A 71 14.93 6.49 -11.68
N PRO A 72 15.16 7.58 -12.46
CA PRO A 72 14.10 8.53 -12.80
C PRO A 72 12.85 7.89 -13.43
N ALA A 73 13.02 6.83 -14.23
CA ALA A 73 11.91 6.09 -14.82
C ALA A 73 10.99 5.44 -13.76
N ILE A 74 11.56 4.92 -12.67
CA ILE A 74 10.81 4.31 -11.56
C ILE A 74 10.01 5.38 -10.82
N VAL A 75 10.62 6.54 -10.58
CA VAL A 75 9.94 7.68 -9.94
C VAL A 75 8.80 8.19 -10.80
N GLY A 76 9.03 8.38 -12.11
CA GLY A 76 8.01 8.83 -13.06
C GLY A 76 6.82 7.87 -13.14
N ALA A 77 7.07 6.56 -13.22
CA ALA A 77 6.03 5.54 -13.21
C ALA A 77 5.21 5.57 -11.91
N SER A 78 5.88 5.69 -10.76
CA SER A 78 5.22 5.76 -9.45
C SER A 78 4.32 7.00 -9.32
N LEU A 79 4.79 8.17 -9.78
CA LEU A 79 4.00 9.40 -9.82
C LEU A 79 2.76 9.24 -10.69
N LYS A 80 2.89 8.58 -11.85
CA LYS A 80 1.74 8.32 -12.72
C LYS A 80 0.73 7.38 -12.07
N VAL A 81 1.18 6.37 -11.34
CA VAL A 81 0.29 5.47 -10.58
C VAL A 81 -0.47 6.22 -9.49
N PHE A 82 0.20 7.12 -8.75
CA PHE A 82 -0.51 7.98 -7.78
C PHE A 82 -1.58 8.84 -8.45
N GLU A 83 -1.27 9.46 -9.59
CA GLU A 83 -2.24 10.24 -10.36
C GLU A 83 -3.44 9.40 -10.81
N MET A 84 -3.22 8.14 -11.21
CA MET A 84 -4.29 7.22 -11.59
C MET A 84 -5.17 6.85 -10.40
N LEU A 85 -4.57 6.52 -9.25
CA LEU A 85 -5.29 6.12 -8.04
C LEU A 85 -6.08 7.27 -7.40
N GLU A 86 -5.61 8.51 -7.56
CA GLU A 86 -6.36 9.69 -7.10
C GLU A 86 -7.60 9.98 -7.94
N LYS A 87 -7.58 9.62 -9.23
CA LYS A 87 -8.64 9.93 -10.20
C LYS A 87 -9.67 8.82 -10.36
N ASP A 88 -9.24 7.57 -10.23
CA ASP A 88 -10.07 6.41 -10.52
C ASP A 88 -9.90 5.29 -9.48
N THR A 89 -11.04 4.77 -9.01
CA THR A 89 -11.12 3.66 -8.07
C THR A 89 -11.60 2.36 -8.71
N SER A 90 -11.92 2.36 -10.01
CA SER A 90 -12.48 1.21 -10.73
C SER A 90 -11.65 -0.07 -10.57
N LEU A 91 -10.32 0.04 -10.61
CA LEU A 91 -9.41 -1.09 -10.43
C LEU A 91 -9.45 -1.66 -9.00
N ARG A 92 -9.57 -0.79 -8.00
CA ARG A 92 -9.72 -1.16 -6.60
C ARG A 92 -11.06 -1.86 -6.38
N ASP A 93 -12.13 -1.29 -6.90
CA ASP A 93 -13.48 -1.80 -6.75
C ASP A 93 -13.58 -3.20 -7.36
N LYS A 94 -13.05 -3.37 -8.58
CA LYS A 94 -12.94 -4.66 -9.24
C LYS A 94 -12.10 -5.67 -8.43
N LEU A 95 -10.99 -5.24 -7.83
CA LEU A 95 -10.19 -6.10 -6.97
C LEU A 95 -10.97 -6.56 -5.73
N GLU A 96 -11.75 -5.66 -5.13
CA GLU A 96 -12.61 -5.97 -3.98
C GLU A 96 -13.70 -6.98 -4.35
N GLU A 97 -14.37 -6.78 -5.49
CA GLU A 97 -15.37 -7.71 -6.04
C GLU A 97 -14.78 -9.09 -6.33
N ASN A 98 -13.64 -9.14 -7.03
CA ASN A 98 -12.94 -10.39 -7.34
C ASN A 98 -12.54 -11.15 -6.07
N THR A 99 -12.06 -10.43 -5.05
CA THR A 99 -11.66 -11.03 -3.78
C THR A 99 -12.86 -11.63 -3.04
N LYS A 100 -13.99 -10.91 -2.99
CA LYS A 100 -15.24 -11.41 -2.40
C LYS A 100 -15.76 -12.64 -3.15
N TYR A 101 -15.76 -12.58 -4.48
CA TYR A 101 -16.17 -13.69 -5.32
C TYR A 101 -15.33 -14.93 -5.05
N PHE A 102 -13.99 -14.81 -5.12
CA PHE A 102 -13.07 -15.91 -4.88
C PHE A 102 -13.28 -16.55 -3.50
N ARG A 103 -13.33 -15.75 -2.44
CA ARG A 103 -13.56 -16.27 -1.08
C ARG A 103 -14.87 -17.02 -0.95
N SER A 104 -15.96 -16.45 -1.47
CA SER A 104 -17.29 -17.09 -1.40
C SER A 104 -17.31 -18.45 -2.09
N LYS A 105 -16.57 -18.60 -3.20
CA LYS A 105 -16.47 -19.87 -3.93
C LYS A 105 -15.59 -20.89 -3.21
N MET A 106 -14.48 -20.44 -2.60
CA MET A 106 -13.62 -21.32 -1.80
C MET A 106 -14.32 -21.82 -0.54
N GLU A 107 -15.05 -20.95 0.17
CA GLU A 107 -15.85 -21.33 1.35
C GLU A 107 -16.97 -22.32 0.95
N ALA A 108 -17.68 -22.05 -0.16
CA ALA A 108 -18.71 -22.96 -0.68
C ALA A 108 -18.15 -24.32 -1.14
N ALA A 109 -16.88 -24.36 -1.55
CA ALA A 109 -16.18 -25.60 -1.91
C ALA A 109 -15.63 -26.37 -0.69
N GLY A 110 -15.85 -25.88 0.54
CA GLY A 110 -15.45 -26.55 1.77
C GLY A 110 -14.00 -26.31 2.20
N PHE A 111 -13.32 -25.32 1.61
CA PHE A 111 -11.99 -24.93 2.07
C PHE A 111 -12.08 -24.08 3.35
N ASP A 112 -11.19 -24.35 4.29
CA ASP A 112 -10.97 -23.48 5.45
C ASP A 112 -10.07 -22.31 5.05
N LEU A 113 -10.58 -21.09 5.19
CA LEU A 113 -9.85 -19.87 4.82
C LEU A 113 -9.33 -19.16 6.06
N VAL A 114 -8.01 -19.14 6.21
CA VAL A 114 -7.35 -18.40 7.29
C VAL A 114 -7.51 -16.88 7.07
N GLY A 115 -7.93 -16.17 8.11
CA GLY A 115 -8.02 -14.70 8.13
C GLY A 115 -9.43 -14.11 7.93
N GLY A 116 -9.63 -12.88 8.42
CA GLY A 116 -10.92 -12.18 8.39
C GLY A 116 -11.31 -11.63 7.02
N ARG A 117 -12.54 -11.08 6.91
CA ARG A 117 -13.19 -10.49 5.70
C ARG A 117 -12.49 -9.24 5.11
N CYS A 118 -11.17 -9.13 5.23
CA CYS A 118 -10.38 -8.02 4.74
C CYS A 118 -9.84 -8.32 3.33
N SER A 119 -9.78 -7.29 2.48
CA SER A 119 -9.25 -7.31 1.11
C SER A 119 -7.75 -7.68 0.98
N ASN A 120 -7.11 -8.10 2.07
CA ASN A 120 -5.71 -8.57 2.15
C ASN A 120 -5.49 -10.01 1.65
N CYS A 121 -6.49 -10.66 1.05
CA CYS A 121 -6.36 -12.06 0.62
C CYS A 121 -5.37 -12.27 -0.52
N ALA A 122 -4.97 -11.23 -1.24
CA ALA A 122 -3.92 -11.35 -2.25
C ALA A 122 -2.52 -11.61 -1.66
N SER A 123 -2.33 -11.56 -0.33
CA SER A 123 -1.00 -11.72 0.30
C SER A 123 -0.90 -12.87 1.30
N TYR A 124 -2.01 -13.55 1.62
CA TYR A 124 -2.02 -14.71 2.52
C TYR A 124 -2.45 -16.01 1.81
N ALA A 125 -2.50 -15.99 0.46
CA ALA A 125 -2.73 -17.16 -0.38
C ALA A 125 -1.41 -17.76 -0.94
N LEU A 126 -0.27 -17.40 -0.35
CA LEU A 126 1.04 -18.02 -0.56
C LEU A 126 1.63 -18.43 0.79
#